data_AF-A0A0G1THR7-F1
#
_entry.id   AF-A0A0G1THR7-F1
#
_cell.length_a   1.000
_cell.length_b   1.000
_cell.length_c   1.000
_cell.angle_alpha   90.00
_cell.angle_beta   90.00
_cell.angle_gamma   90.00
#
_symmetry.space_group_name_H-M   'P 1'
#
loop_
_entity.id
_entity.type
_entity.pdbx_description
1 polymer ?
#
loop_
_entity_poly.entity_id
_entity_poly.type
_entity_poly.pdbx_seq_one_letter_code
_entity_poly.pdbx_strand_id
1 'polypeptide(L)'
;MNKIKTSTVVGTPTLDCWSQAQFFSSERGGVGIVVQVERKEGGELIDLVSIGSSIVEGAKEEMVTEEGVISGMGEGIKASLAMIKIEDERVKITGNGEIETYLVRGGKLAKLGEATELERGIVGKLIEGDTLIVMTMGVKELVGEEKLQELCRGGEEAAEAIAPQLHGKEDSSRAAGLMISYEREEKSGIGVIMARLTERPIRVRGWSEGPQKLNVGLAVFALIFLIIMVGLGLWKRQVKVRQEAYSAVKEQVEQQIGAPRDTQKASDVNRKRQREQSWLER
;
A
#
# COMPACT_ATOMS: atom_id res chain seq x y z
N MET A 1 -9.96 -26.56 23.96
CA MET A 1 -9.97 -26.75 22.50
C MET A 1 -10.05 -25.38 21.85
N ASN A 2 -9.32 -25.18 20.74
CA ASN A 2 -9.50 -23.96 19.96
C ASN A 2 -10.85 -24.09 19.23
N LYS A 3 -11.69 -23.08 19.31
CA LYS A 3 -12.98 -23.06 18.63
C LYS A 3 -12.84 -22.14 17.42
N ILE A 4 -12.78 -22.76 16.24
CA ILE A 4 -12.83 -22.03 14.98
C ILE A 4 -14.31 -21.91 14.59
N LYS A 5 -14.79 -20.68 14.45
CA LYS A 5 -16.11 -20.40 13.91
C LYS A 5 -15.93 -19.87 12.49
N THR A 6 -16.75 -20.36 11.58
CA THR A 6 -16.64 -19.99 10.16
C THR A 6 -17.98 -19.58 9.60
N SER A 7 -17.95 -18.52 8.79
CA SER A 7 -19.11 -18.06 8.05
C SER A 7 -18.72 -17.87 6.60
N THR A 8 -19.55 -18.37 5.70
CA THR A 8 -19.32 -18.31 4.26
C THR A 8 -20.37 -17.45 3.61
N VAL A 9 -19.96 -16.74 2.58
CA VAL A 9 -20.82 -15.91 1.77
C VAL A 9 -20.51 -16.23 0.31
N VAL A 10 -21.54 -16.62 -0.45
CA VAL A 10 -21.40 -17.02 -1.85
C VAL A 10 -22.57 -16.42 -2.62
N GLY A 11 -22.30 -15.85 -3.78
CA GLY A 11 -23.33 -15.33 -4.67
C GLY A 11 -23.95 -16.39 -5.57
N THR A 12 -24.79 -15.94 -6.51
CA THR A 12 -25.55 -16.85 -7.38
C THR A 12 -24.76 -17.13 -8.65
N PRO A 13 -24.50 -18.40 -9.01
CA PRO A 13 -23.70 -18.72 -10.21
C PRO A 13 -24.42 -18.32 -11.50
N THR A 14 -23.63 -17.99 -12.53
CA THR A 14 -24.09 -17.71 -13.89
C THR A 14 -23.41 -18.63 -14.90
N LEU A 15 -23.75 -18.51 -16.18
CA LEU A 15 -23.08 -19.26 -17.26
C LEU A 15 -21.62 -18.85 -17.45
N ASP A 16 -21.25 -17.64 -17.00
CA ASP A 16 -19.95 -17.03 -17.25
C ASP A 16 -19.06 -16.98 -16.01
N CYS A 17 -19.65 -17.11 -14.82
CA CYS A 17 -18.92 -17.02 -13.57
C CYS A 17 -19.53 -17.94 -12.51
N TRP A 18 -18.64 -18.61 -11.78
CA TRP A 18 -18.97 -19.42 -10.63
C TRP A 18 -17.98 -19.14 -9.50
N SER A 19 -18.47 -19.00 -8.27
CA SER A 19 -17.63 -18.76 -7.11
C SER A 19 -18.08 -19.63 -5.93
N GLN A 20 -17.15 -20.00 -5.06
CA GLN A 20 -17.44 -20.77 -3.85
C GLN A 20 -16.48 -20.42 -2.71
N ALA A 21 -16.97 -20.50 -1.48
CA ALA A 21 -16.19 -20.41 -0.27
C ALA A 21 -16.58 -21.56 0.67
N GLN A 22 -15.61 -22.29 1.22
CA GLN A 22 -15.86 -23.40 2.12
C GLN A 22 -14.72 -23.57 3.14
N PHE A 23 -15.05 -24.07 4.32
CA PHE A 23 -14.06 -24.46 5.33
C PHE A 23 -14.29 -25.89 5.78
N PHE A 24 -13.21 -26.67 5.81
CA PHE A 24 -13.16 -28.05 6.27
C PHE A 24 -12.46 -28.09 7.63
N SER A 25 -13.22 -28.28 8.70
CA SER A 25 -12.68 -28.32 10.06
C SER A 25 -12.10 -29.68 10.42
N SER A 26 -11.13 -29.67 11.34
CA SER A 26 -10.50 -30.84 11.96
C SER A 26 -10.24 -30.56 13.45
N GLU A 27 -9.84 -31.57 14.23
CA GLU A 27 -9.60 -31.41 15.68
C GLU A 27 -8.51 -30.37 16.00
N ARG A 28 -7.51 -30.22 15.13
CA ARG A 28 -6.38 -29.30 15.30
C ARG A 28 -6.51 -28.02 14.46
N GLY A 29 -7.58 -27.82 13.71
CA GLY A 29 -7.72 -26.63 12.85
C GLY A 29 -8.59 -26.88 11.64
N GLY A 30 -8.10 -26.59 10.43
CA GLY A 30 -8.85 -26.86 9.19
C GLY A 30 -8.26 -26.20 7.94
N VAL A 31 -8.90 -26.46 6.81
CA VAL A 31 -8.55 -25.86 5.52
C VAL A 31 -9.74 -25.08 4.97
N GLY A 32 -9.52 -23.82 4.64
CA GLY A 32 -10.46 -22.96 3.95
C GLY A 32 -10.08 -22.81 2.48
N ILE A 33 -11.09 -22.72 1.62
CA ILE A 33 -10.93 -22.41 0.20
C ILE A 33 -11.89 -21.29 -0.19
N VAL A 34 -11.40 -20.36 -1.00
CA VAL A 34 -12.18 -19.34 -1.69
C VAL A 34 -11.77 -19.35 -3.15
N VAL A 35 -12.72 -19.62 -4.04
CA VAL A 35 -12.48 -19.79 -5.47
C VAL A 35 -13.50 -19.01 -6.29
N GLN A 36 -13.05 -18.47 -7.40
CA GLN A 36 -13.85 -17.90 -8.48
C GLN A 36 -13.27 -18.39 -9.80
N VAL A 37 -14.13 -18.92 -10.66
CA VAL A 37 -13.81 -19.31 -12.03
C VAL A 37 -14.68 -18.52 -12.99
N GLU A 38 -14.06 -18.02 -14.04
CA GLU A 38 -14.69 -17.21 -15.07
C GLU A 38 -14.32 -17.72 -16.46
N ARG A 39 -15.30 -17.70 -17.35
CA ARG A 39 -15.06 -17.91 -18.77
C ARG A 39 -14.41 -16.66 -19.38
N LYS A 40 -13.33 -16.84 -20.14
CA LYS A 40 -12.75 -15.75 -20.94
C LYS A 40 -13.68 -15.37 -22.08
N GLU A 41 -13.74 -14.09 -22.43
CA GLU A 41 -14.52 -13.62 -23.58
C GLU A 41 -14.18 -14.41 -24.86
N GLY A 42 -15.19 -14.92 -25.54
CA GLY A 42 -15.03 -15.74 -26.75
C GLY A 42 -14.57 -17.18 -26.51
N GLY A 43 -14.48 -17.64 -25.26
CA GLY A 43 -14.18 -19.03 -24.92
C GLY A 43 -15.33 -19.99 -25.24
N GLU A 44 -15.01 -21.28 -25.37
CA GLU A 44 -16.01 -22.33 -25.55
C GLU A 44 -16.96 -22.44 -24.34
N LEU A 45 -18.13 -23.06 -24.54
CA LEU A 45 -19.06 -23.31 -23.45
C LEU A 45 -18.49 -24.42 -22.56
N ILE A 46 -18.02 -24.06 -21.38
CA ILE A 46 -17.35 -24.95 -20.43
C ILE A 46 -18.21 -25.06 -19.16
N ASP A 47 -18.33 -26.25 -18.60
CA ASP A 47 -19.01 -26.46 -17.32
C ASP A 47 -18.14 -25.96 -16.15
N LEU A 48 -18.38 -24.70 -15.76
CA LEU A 48 -17.68 -24.04 -14.66
C LEU A 48 -17.97 -24.69 -13.30
N VAL A 49 -19.14 -25.29 -13.11
CA VAL A 49 -19.53 -25.92 -11.84
C VAL A 49 -18.71 -27.19 -11.62
N SER A 50 -18.58 -28.02 -12.65
CA SER A 50 -17.75 -29.24 -12.57
C SER A 50 -16.28 -28.90 -12.30
N ILE A 51 -15.72 -27.92 -13.00
CA ILE A 51 -14.33 -27.48 -12.80
C ILE A 51 -14.13 -26.92 -11.39
N GLY A 52 -15.04 -26.03 -10.97
CA GLY A 52 -15.05 -25.46 -9.63
C GLY A 52 -15.10 -26.53 -8.53
N SER A 53 -15.97 -27.52 -8.69
CA SER A 53 -16.12 -28.63 -7.73
C SER A 53 -14.85 -29.47 -7.65
N SER A 54 -14.22 -29.79 -8.78
CA SER A 54 -12.95 -30.54 -8.80
C SER A 54 -11.81 -29.80 -8.10
N ILE A 55 -11.77 -28.46 -8.18
CA ILE A 55 -10.78 -27.64 -7.45
C ILE A 55 -11.03 -27.75 -5.94
N VAL A 56 -12.28 -27.69 -5.51
CA VAL A 56 -12.66 -27.80 -4.09
C VAL A 56 -12.36 -29.21 -3.55
N GLU A 57 -12.64 -30.24 -4.33
CA GLU A 57 -12.30 -31.63 -3.98
C GLU A 57 -10.78 -31.83 -3.90
N GLY A 58 -10.01 -31.32 -4.86
CA GLY A 58 -8.55 -31.38 -4.83
C GLY A 58 -7.96 -30.67 -3.61
N ALA A 59 -8.49 -29.50 -3.23
CA ALA A 59 -8.05 -28.79 -2.03
C ALA A 59 -8.40 -29.55 -0.73
N LYS A 60 -9.52 -30.30 -0.73
CA LYS A 60 -9.89 -31.19 0.37
C LYS A 60 -8.96 -32.41 0.44
N GLU A 61 -8.51 -32.94 -0.69
CA GLU A 61 -7.52 -34.03 -0.74
C GLU A 61 -6.12 -33.55 -0.32
N GLU A 62 -5.72 -32.34 -0.71
CA GLU A 62 -4.48 -31.69 -0.25
C GLU A 62 -4.47 -31.41 1.28
N MET A 63 -5.59 -31.57 2.00
CA MET A 63 -5.56 -31.67 3.47
C MET A 63 -4.62 -32.78 3.97
N VAL A 64 -4.26 -33.75 3.10
CA VAL A 64 -3.41 -34.91 3.41
C VAL A 64 -1.94 -34.69 3.04
N THR A 65 -1.59 -33.72 2.18
CA THR A 65 -0.21 -33.53 1.68
C THR A 65 0.31 -32.10 1.90
N GLU A 66 1.51 -31.98 2.46
CA GLU A 66 2.17 -30.71 2.81
C GLU A 66 2.78 -29.97 1.62
N GLU A 67 1.98 -29.53 0.65
CA GLU A 67 2.27 -28.39 -0.26
C GLU A 67 1.27 -28.38 -1.41
N GLY A 68 0.57 -27.27 -1.58
CA GLY A 68 -0.35 -27.05 -2.69
C GLY A 68 0.02 -25.79 -3.45
N VAL A 69 0.65 -25.95 -4.61
CA VAL A 69 0.73 -24.92 -5.65
C VAL A 69 -0.33 -25.27 -6.68
N ILE A 70 -1.42 -24.52 -6.70
CA ILE A 70 -2.51 -24.79 -7.63
C ILE A 70 -2.15 -24.12 -8.96
N SER A 71 -1.64 -24.93 -9.89
CA SER A 71 -1.26 -24.50 -11.23
C SER A 71 -1.98 -25.36 -12.28
N GLY A 72 -2.40 -24.71 -13.36
CA GLY A 72 -3.04 -25.37 -14.50
C GLY A 72 -4.56 -25.29 -14.45
N MET A 73 -5.12 -24.23 -15.02
CA MET A 73 -6.49 -24.26 -15.52
C MET A 73 -6.46 -24.22 -17.04
N GLY A 74 -7.39 -24.95 -17.66
CA GLY A 74 -7.46 -25.12 -19.12
C GLY A 74 -7.52 -23.80 -19.89
N GLU A 75 -7.15 -23.85 -21.17
CA GLU A 75 -7.29 -22.70 -22.06
C GLU A 75 -8.75 -22.19 -22.05
N GLY A 76 -8.94 -20.87 -22.03
CA GLY A 76 -10.27 -20.26 -22.00
C GLY A 76 -10.87 -19.96 -20.62
N ILE A 77 -10.20 -20.31 -19.51
CA ILE A 77 -10.68 -20.06 -18.14
C ILE A 77 -9.75 -19.09 -17.40
N LYS A 78 -10.33 -18.15 -16.65
CA LYS A 78 -9.64 -17.33 -15.65
C LYS A 78 -10.08 -17.83 -14.26
N ALA A 79 -9.14 -17.98 -13.34
CA ALA A 79 -9.49 -18.34 -11.98
C ALA A 79 -8.69 -17.56 -10.95
N SER A 80 -9.39 -17.27 -9.86
CA SER A 80 -8.88 -16.63 -8.66
C SER A 80 -9.12 -17.59 -7.51
N LEU A 81 -8.10 -17.87 -6.72
CA LEU A 81 -8.14 -18.91 -5.71
C LEU A 81 -7.29 -18.55 -4.51
N ALA A 82 -7.80 -18.84 -3.31
CA ALA A 82 -7.03 -18.82 -2.10
C ALA A 82 -7.35 -20.03 -1.24
N MET A 83 -6.29 -20.62 -0.69
CA MET A 83 -6.32 -21.67 0.31
C MET A 83 -5.80 -21.13 1.63
N ILE A 84 -6.45 -21.54 2.71
CA ILE A 84 -6.15 -21.13 4.08
C ILE A 84 -5.95 -22.40 4.90
N LYS A 85 -4.72 -22.69 5.31
CA LYS A 85 -4.43 -23.79 6.24
C LYS A 85 -4.29 -23.24 7.65
N ILE A 86 -5.07 -23.76 8.58
CA ILE A 86 -4.98 -23.45 10.01
C ILE A 86 -4.62 -24.71 10.77
N GLU A 87 -3.54 -24.66 11.53
CA GLU A 87 -3.12 -25.71 12.45
C GLU A 87 -2.76 -25.10 13.82
N ASP A 88 -3.48 -25.53 14.85
CA ASP A 88 -3.56 -24.99 16.19
C ASP A 88 -3.87 -23.48 16.19
N GLU A 89 -2.83 -22.65 16.10
CA GLU A 89 -2.90 -21.18 16.09
C GLU A 89 -2.17 -20.58 14.87
N ARG A 90 -1.49 -21.41 14.07
CA ARG A 90 -0.76 -20.99 12.89
C ARG A 90 -1.67 -20.99 11.68
N VAL A 91 -1.57 -19.94 10.88
CA VAL A 91 -2.28 -19.79 9.63
C VAL A 91 -1.28 -19.61 8.48
N LYS A 92 -1.52 -20.30 7.38
CA LYS A 92 -0.88 -20.10 6.09
C LYS A 92 -1.96 -19.84 5.05
N ILE A 93 -1.83 -18.74 4.32
CA ILE A 93 -2.73 -18.36 3.24
C ILE A 93 -1.92 -18.32 1.95
N THR A 94 -2.31 -19.11 0.96
CA THR A 94 -1.67 -19.16 -0.36
C THR A 94 -2.73 -19.00 -1.43
N GLY A 95 -2.44 -18.28 -2.49
CA GLY A 95 -3.45 -18.03 -3.53
C GLY A 95 -2.93 -17.19 -4.66
N ASN A 96 -3.78 -17.00 -5.67
CA ASN A 96 -3.52 -16.28 -6.88
C ASN A 96 -4.79 -15.57 -7.39
N GLY A 97 -4.60 -14.58 -8.26
CA GLY A 97 -5.70 -13.85 -8.89
C GLY A 97 -6.32 -12.78 -8.01
N GLU A 98 -7.60 -12.51 -8.24
CA GLU A 98 -8.37 -11.40 -7.66
C GLU A 98 -8.99 -11.77 -6.30
N ILE A 99 -8.14 -12.17 -5.36
CA ILE A 99 -8.51 -12.46 -3.97
C ILE A 99 -7.87 -11.42 -3.05
N GLU A 100 -8.65 -10.92 -2.10
CA GLU A 100 -8.15 -10.07 -1.01
C GLU A 100 -8.27 -10.77 0.34
N THR A 101 -7.29 -10.48 1.20
CA THR A 101 -7.17 -11.08 2.53
C THR A 101 -7.00 -10.01 3.58
N TYR A 102 -7.75 -10.15 4.66
CA TYR A 102 -7.85 -9.17 5.72
C TYR A 102 -7.84 -9.83 7.09
N LEU A 103 -7.29 -9.14 8.09
CA LEU A 103 -7.33 -9.53 9.48
C LEU A 103 -8.03 -8.42 10.29
N VAL A 104 -9.05 -8.82 11.03
CA VAL A 104 -9.70 -8.00 12.03
C VAL A 104 -9.13 -8.36 13.39
N ARG A 105 -8.57 -7.36 14.09
CA ARG A 105 -8.06 -7.52 15.44
C ARG A 105 -8.44 -6.31 16.29
N GLY A 106 -9.15 -6.54 17.39
CA GLY A 106 -9.60 -5.47 18.30
C GLY A 106 -10.43 -4.39 17.58
N GLY A 107 -11.32 -4.80 16.67
CA GLY A 107 -12.18 -3.90 15.88
C GLY A 107 -11.46 -3.12 14.77
N LYS A 108 -10.18 -3.44 14.47
CA LYS A 108 -9.42 -2.84 13.38
C LYS A 108 -9.23 -3.83 12.25
N LEU A 109 -9.61 -3.42 11.05
CA LEU A 109 -9.37 -4.15 9.80
C LEU A 109 -7.99 -3.78 9.23
N ALA A 110 -7.20 -4.78 8.84
CA ALA A 110 -5.97 -4.59 8.07
C ALA A 110 -5.88 -5.59 6.93
N LYS A 111 -5.46 -5.10 5.76
CA LYS A 111 -5.12 -5.95 4.62
C LYS A 111 -3.82 -6.70 4.91
N LEU A 112 -3.80 -8.01 4.66
CA LEU A 112 -2.68 -8.89 5.01
C LEU A 112 -1.57 -8.91 3.95
N GLY A 113 -1.91 -8.60 2.69
CA GLY A 113 -0.93 -8.48 1.61
C GLY A 113 -1.58 -8.10 0.28
N GLU A 114 -0.74 -7.79 -0.70
CA GLU A 114 -1.16 -7.66 -2.11
C GLU A 114 -1.22 -9.04 -2.79
N ALA A 115 -1.82 -9.11 -3.98
CA ALA A 115 -1.98 -10.38 -4.71
C ALA A 115 -0.65 -11.12 -4.93
N THR A 116 0.45 -10.39 -5.14
CA THR A 116 1.81 -10.94 -5.29
C THR A 116 2.39 -11.54 -4.00
N GLU A 117 1.94 -11.09 -2.83
CA GLU A 117 2.33 -11.67 -1.54
C GLU A 117 1.51 -12.91 -1.21
N LEU A 118 0.27 -12.99 -1.72
CA LEU A 118 -0.58 -14.17 -1.60
C LEU A 118 0.02 -15.38 -2.34
N GLU A 119 0.63 -15.16 -3.50
CA GLU A 119 1.34 -16.20 -4.27
C GLU A 119 2.54 -16.77 -3.51
N ARG A 120 3.23 -15.93 -2.73
CA ARG A 120 4.38 -16.34 -1.91
C ARG A 120 3.98 -17.05 -0.62
N GLY A 121 2.71 -16.95 -0.24
CA GLY A 121 2.18 -17.47 1.00
C GLY A 121 2.35 -16.49 2.16
N ILE A 122 1.22 -16.10 2.75
CA ILE A 122 1.17 -15.29 3.97
C ILE A 122 1.13 -16.25 5.15
N VAL A 123 2.12 -16.19 6.03
CA VAL A 123 2.20 -17.05 7.22
C VAL A 123 2.13 -16.20 8.48
N GLY A 124 1.40 -16.67 9.48
CA GLY A 124 1.51 -16.14 10.82
C GLY A 124 0.64 -16.86 11.83
N LYS A 125 0.29 -16.16 12.91
CA LYS A 125 -0.40 -16.72 14.07
C LYS A 125 -1.64 -15.91 14.41
N LEU A 126 -2.76 -16.61 14.52
CA LEU A 126 -4.03 -16.08 14.98
C LEU A 126 -4.01 -16.02 16.51
N ILE A 127 -4.52 -14.91 17.05
CA ILE A 127 -4.76 -14.74 18.48
C ILE A 127 -6.25 -14.72 18.74
N GLU A 128 -6.62 -14.96 19.99
CA GLU A 128 -8.01 -14.93 20.43
C GLU A 128 -8.69 -13.60 20.07
N GLY A 129 -9.89 -13.70 19.48
CA GLY A 129 -10.65 -12.55 19.00
C GLY A 129 -10.24 -12.04 17.61
N ASP A 130 -9.30 -12.71 16.94
CA ASP A 130 -9.02 -12.45 15.53
C ASP A 130 -10.12 -13.00 14.63
N THR A 131 -10.48 -12.23 13.62
CA THR A 131 -11.27 -12.71 12.48
C THR A 131 -10.46 -12.53 11.20
N LEU A 132 -10.14 -13.64 10.56
CA LEU A 132 -9.55 -13.67 9.22
C LEU A 132 -10.69 -13.60 8.19
N ILE A 133 -10.52 -12.75 7.18
CA ILE A 133 -11.46 -12.62 6.08
C ILE A 133 -10.71 -12.82 4.78
N VAL A 134 -11.15 -13.76 3.96
CA VAL A 134 -10.63 -14.02 2.63
C VAL A 134 -11.79 -13.93 1.66
N MET A 135 -11.68 -13.08 0.64
CA MET A 135 -12.80 -12.81 -0.27
C MET A 135 -12.33 -12.52 -1.69
N THR A 136 -13.18 -12.80 -2.67
CA THR A 136 -12.99 -12.33 -4.03
C THR A 136 -13.18 -10.83 -4.13
N MET A 137 -12.59 -10.20 -5.15
CA MET A 137 -12.82 -8.78 -5.45
C MET A 137 -14.31 -8.45 -5.65
N GLY A 138 -15.12 -9.39 -6.17
CA GLY A 138 -16.56 -9.22 -6.33
C GLY A 138 -17.29 -8.92 -5.01
N VAL A 139 -16.87 -9.50 -3.88
CA VAL A 139 -17.47 -9.15 -2.57
C VAL A 139 -17.16 -7.70 -2.21
N LYS A 140 -15.91 -7.28 -2.39
CA LYS A 140 -15.48 -5.91 -2.07
C LYS A 140 -16.19 -4.87 -2.93
N GLU A 141 -16.34 -5.14 -4.22
CA GLU A 141 -17.03 -4.23 -5.16
C GLU A 141 -18.50 -4.07 -4.79
N LEU A 142 -19.17 -5.13 -4.34
CA LEU A 142 -20.60 -5.11 -4.04
C LEU A 142 -20.94 -4.54 -2.66
N VAL A 143 -20.06 -4.75 -1.67
CA VAL A 143 -20.26 -4.32 -0.27
C VAL A 143 -19.64 -2.95 -0.01
N GLY A 144 -18.52 -2.66 -0.66
CA GLY A 144 -17.74 -1.45 -0.41
C GLY A 144 -16.80 -1.57 0.80
N GLU A 145 -15.68 -0.87 0.70
CA GLU A 145 -14.58 -0.92 1.66
C GLU A 145 -14.94 -0.35 3.04
N GLU A 146 -15.70 0.75 3.07
CA GLU A 146 -16.19 1.37 4.30
C GLU A 146 -17.14 0.45 5.06
N LYS A 147 -18.04 -0.23 4.34
CA LYS A 147 -19.00 -1.13 4.95
C LYS A 147 -18.33 -2.38 5.51
N LEU A 148 -17.34 -2.93 4.82
CA LEU A 148 -16.49 -3.99 5.36
C LEU A 148 -15.87 -3.58 6.69
N GLN A 149 -15.33 -2.35 6.78
CA GLN A 149 -14.77 -1.86 8.03
C GLN A 149 -15.81 -1.70 9.16
N GLU A 150 -17.01 -1.22 8.84
CA GLU A 150 -18.11 -1.12 9.81
C GLU A 150 -18.55 -2.48 10.33
N LEU A 151 -18.72 -3.46 9.43
CA LEU A 151 -19.12 -4.82 9.77
C LEU A 151 -18.07 -5.51 10.64
N CYS A 152 -16.79 -5.25 10.39
CA CYS A 152 -15.69 -5.75 11.22
C CYS A 152 -15.61 -5.12 12.62
N ARG A 153 -16.29 -3.98 12.87
CA ARG A 153 -16.45 -3.43 14.22
C ARG A 153 -17.60 -4.09 14.99
N GLY A 154 -18.57 -4.67 14.29
CA GLY A 154 -19.75 -5.32 14.87
C GLY A 154 -19.52 -6.74 15.38
N GLY A 155 -18.42 -7.40 15.00
CA GLY A 155 -18.11 -8.77 15.42
C GLY A 155 -18.77 -9.84 14.55
N GLU A 156 -19.12 -10.98 15.16
CA GLU A 156 -19.51 -12.28 14.54
C GLU A 156 -20.60 -12.22 13.45
N GLU A 157 -21.34 -11.11 13.31
CA GLU A 157 -22.48 -10.96 12.39
C GLU A 157 -22.11 -10.43 11.00
N ALA A 158 -20.82 -10.22 10.71
CA ALA A 158 -20.38 -9.62 9.45
C ALA A 158 -20.81 -10.42 8.20
N ALA A 159 -20.78 -11.75 8.23
CA ALA A 159 -21.21 -12.58 7.10
C ALA A 159 -22.74 -12.53 6.89
N GLU A 160 -23.52 -12.57 7.97
CA GLU A 160 -24.97 -12.46 7.94
C GLU A 160 -25.42 -11.08 7.45
N ALA A 161 -24.64 -10.04 7.74
CA ALA A 161 -24.90 -8.69 7.25
C ALA A 161 -24.49 -8.47 5.78
N ILE A 162 -23.52 -9.25 5.26
CA ILE A 162 -23.11 -9.19 3.85
C ILE A 162 -24.07 -9.98 2.96
N ALA A 163 -24.57 -11.13 3.42
CA ALA A 163 -25.37 -12.04 2.60
C ALA A 163 -26.59 -11.36 1.91
N PRO A 164 -27.39 -10.50 2.59
CA PRO A 164 -28.48 -9.76 1.95
C PRO A 164 -28.03 -8.78 0.86
N GLN A 165 -26.81 -8.25 0.93
CA GLN A 165 -26.30 -7.27 -0.04
C GLN A 165 -25.84 -7.92 -1.34
N LEU A 166 -25.57 -9.22 -1.31
CA LEU A 166 -25.20 -10.01 -2.48
C LEU A 166 -26.41 -10.67 -3.13
N HIS A 167 -27.44 -10.97 -2.35
CA HIS A 167 -28.65 -11.60 -2.86
C HIS A 167 -29.39 -10.65 -3.81
N GLY A 168 -29.60 -11.07 -5.06
CA GLY A 168 -30.38 -10.32 -6.05
C GLY A 168 -29.62 -9.28 -6.88
N LYS A 169 -28.29 -9.14 -6.74
CA LYS A 169 -27.47 -8.33 -7.65
C LYS A 169 -26.98 -9.17 -8.85
N GLU A 170 -27.03 -8.62 -10.05
CA GLU A 170 -26.57 -9.29 -11.29
C GLU A 170 -25.11 -9.73 -11.21
N ASP A 171 -24.25 -8.92 -10.59
CA ASP A 171 -22.81 -9.20 -10.44
C ASP A 171 -22.48 -10.14 -9.25
N SER A 172 -23.49 -10.67 -8.55
CA SER A 172 -23.26 -11.51 -7.37
C SER A 172 -22.49 -12.81 -7.67
N SER A 173 -22.51 -13.30 -8.92
CA SER A 173 -21.78 -14.53 -9.32
C SER A 173 -20.28 -14.51 -9.03
N ARG A 174 -19.67 -13.32 -9.00
CA ARG A 174 -18.25 -13.10 -8.67
C ARG A 174 -17.96 -13.08 -7.17
N ALA A 175 -18.99 -13.13 -6.33
CA ALA A 175 -18.85 -12.95 -4.88
C ALA A 175 -18.65 -14.28 -4.17
N ALA A 176 -17.47 -14.49 -3.58
CA ALA A 176 -17.23 -15.52 -2.59
C ALA A 176 -16.36 -14.96 -1.45
N GLY A 177 -16.73 -15.28 -0.22
CA GLY A 177 -16.04 -14.84 0.98
C GLY A 177 -16.11 -15.87 2.08
N LEU A 178 -14.98 -16.06 2.76
CA LEU A 178 -14.83 -16.90 3.94
C LEU A 178 -14.34 -16.05 5.11
N MET A 179 -15.09 -16.09 6.20
CA MET A 179 -14.73 -15.50 7.47
C MET A 179 -14.40 -16.60 8.47
N ILE A 180 -13.29 -16.46 9.17
CA ILE A 180 -12.79 -17.42 10.15
C ILE A 180 -12.48 -16.66 11.44
N SER A 181 -13.32 -16.85 12.46
CA SER A 181 -13.13 -16.30 13.80
C SER A 181 -12.43 -17.30 14.70
N TYR A 182 -11.38 -16.85 15.37
CA TYR A 182 -10.56 -17.69 16.25
C TYR A 182 -10.85 -17.39 17.73
N GLU A 183 -11.46 -18.36 18.39
CA GLU A 183 -11.73 -18.34 19.83
C GLU A 183 -10.88 -19.40 20.54
N ARG A 184 -10.24 -19.04 21.65
CA ARG A 184 -9.53 -20.00 22.48
C ARG A 184 -10.41 -20.33 23.69
N GLU A 185 -10.64 -21.61 24.00
CA GLU A 185 -11.07 -21.95 25.36
C GLU A 185 -9.97 -21.52 26.33
N GLU A 186 -10.32 -20.70 27.32
CA GLU A 186 -9.44 -20.28 28.40
C GLU A 186 -8.75 -21.50 29.04
N LYS A 187 -7.49 -21.71 28.70
CA LYS A 187 -6.57 -22.45 29.57
C LYS A 187 -5.76 -21.42 30.34
N SER A 188 -6.24 -21.10 31.54
CA SER A 188 -5.50 -20.33 32.53
C SER A 188 -4.18 -21.05 32.85
N GLY A 189 -3.06 -20.40 32.53
CA GLY A 189 -1.74 -20.98 32.79
C GLY A 189 -0.56 -20.11 32.37
N ILE A 190 0.43 -20.02 33.25
CA ILE A 190 1.66 -19.21 33.11
C ILE A 190 2.54 -19.67 31.92
N GLY A 191 2.40 -20.92 31.46
CA GLY A 191 3.14 -21.47 30.32
C GLY A 191 2.78 -20.86 28.95
N VAL A 192 1.58 -20.30 28.80
CA VAL A 192 1.13 -19.66 27.54
C VAL A 192 1.83 -18.32 27.30
N ILE A 193 2.34 -17.68 28.36
CA ILE A 193 3.00 -16.37 28.31
C ILE A 193 4.40 -16.49 27.69
N MET A 194 5.14 -17.57 27.96
CA MET A 194 6.50 -17.76 27.42
C MET A 194 6.50 -18.11 25.92
N ALA A 195 5.51 -18.88 25.43
CA ALA A 195 5.35 -19.16 24.00
C ALA A 195 4.91 -17.94 23.17
N ARG A 196 4.43 -16.85 23.81
CA ARG A 196 4.09 -15.57 23.15
C ARG A 196 5.33 -14.74 22.75
N LEU A 197 6.51 -15.03 23.28
CA LEU A 197 7.71 -14.21 23.09
C LEU A 197 8.57 -14.61 21.90
N THR A 198 8.45 -15.84 21.40
CA THR A 198 9.39 -16.42 20.41
C THR A 198 8.87 -16.43 18.96
N GLU A 199 7.60 -16.18 18.71
CA GLU A 199 7.02 -16.20 17.36
C GLU A 199 6.38 -14.86 17.01
N ARG A 200 6.66 -14.35 15.80
CA ARG A 200 6.17 -13.04 15.37
C ARG A 200 4.67 -13.11 15.09
N PRO A 201 3.82 -12.37 15.81
CA PRO A 201 2.41 -12.25 15.45
C PRO A 201 2.30 -11.60 14.07
N ILE A 202 1.21 -11.88 13.35
CA ILE A 202 0.88 -11.14 12.13
C ILE A 202 0.81 -9.66 12.52
N ARG A 203 1.74 -8.87 11.99
CA ARG A 203 1.80 -7.43 12.25
C ARG A 203 0.70 -6.77 11.45
N VAL A 204 -0.37 -6.42 12.14
CA VAL A 204 -1.44 -5.55 11.63
C VAL A 204 -0.84 -4.17 11.38
N ARG A 205 -0.49 -3.86 10.12
CA ARG A 205 -0.16 -2.48 9.75
C ARG A 205 -1.49 -1.74 9.58
N GLY A 206 -1.84 -0.92 10.59
CA GLY A 206 -3.10 -0.19 10.59
C GLY A 206 -3.23 0.67 9.34
N TRP A 207 -4.35 0.53 8.63
CA TRP A 207 -4.60 1.22 7.37
C TRP A 207 -4.72 2.74 7.52
N SER A 208 -5.12 3.21 8.70
CA SER A 208 -5.18 4.64 9.03
C SER A 208 -3.82 5.34 8.99
N GLU A 209 -2.71 4.61 8.88
CA GLU A 209 -1.37 5.19 8.86
C GLU A 209 -0.73 5.24 7.46
N GLY A 210 -1.31 4.58 6.46
CA GLY A 210 -0.73 4.42 5.12
C GLY A 210 -0.72 5.71 4.28
N PRO A 211 -1.84 6.45 4.15
CA PRO A 211 -1.86 7.67 3.34
C PRO A 211 -1.45 8.92 4.12
N GLN A 212 -1.72 8.98 5.44
CA GLN A 212 -1.43 10.18 6.22
C GLN A 212 0.06 10.36 6.52
N LYS A 213 0.81 9.29 6.83
CA LYS A 213 2.25 9.41 7.14
C LYS A 213 3.10 9.73 5.90
N LEU A 214 2.72 9.19 4.73
CA LEU A 214 3.37 9.50 3.45
C LEU A 214 3.09 10.94 3.00
N ASN A 215 1.84 11.40 3.11
CA ASN A 215 1.49 12.78 2.77
C ASN A 215 2.12 13.81 3.74
N VAL A 216 2.19 13.49 5.04
CA VAL A 216 2.88 14.36 6.02
C VAL A 216 4.39 14.36 5.78
N GLY A 217 5.00 13.22 5.48
CA GLY A 217 6.42 13.14 5.14
C GLY A 217 6.77 13.94 3.88
N LEU A 218 5.94 13.82 2.83
CA LEU A 218 6.07 14.59 1.60
C LEU A 218 5.87 16.09 1.84
N ALA A 219 4.89 16.48 2.67
CA ALA A 219 4.63 17.88 3.02
C ALA A 219 5.78 18.50 3.83
N VAL A 220 6.36 17.76 4.78
CA VAL A 220 7.54 18.20 5.55
C VAL A 220 8.76 18.33 4.65
N PHE A 221 8.98 17.37 3.74
CA PHE A 221 10.06 17.45 2.76
C PHE A 221 9.91 18.67 1.83
N ALA A 222 8.69 18.89 1.32
CA ALA A 222 8.38 20.05 0.49
C ALA A 222 8.62 21.37 1.24
N LEU A 223 8.24 21.45 2.52
CA LEU A 223 8.46 22.64 3.36
C LEU A 223 9.96 22.93 3.57
N ILE A 224 10.76 21.90 3.89
CA ILE A 224 12.21 22.02 4.07
C ILE A 224 12.86 22.48 2.76
N PHE A 225 12.47 21.87 1.64
CA PHE A 225 12.97 22.26 0.32
C PHE A 225 12.67 23.72 -0.01
N LEU A 226 11.48 24.20 0.36
CA LEU A 226 11.06 25.59 0.14
C LEU A 226 11.89 26.58 0.99
N ILE A 227 12.17 26.24 2.26
CA ILE A 227 13.05 27.04 3.13
C ILE A 227 14.46 27.16 2.54
N ILE A 228 15.02 26.05 2.02
CA ILE A 228 16.35 26.05 1.38
C ILE A 228 16.36 26.93 0.14
N MET A 229 15.34 26.83 -0.72
CA MET A 229 15.19 27.66 -1.92
C MET A 229 15.13 29.16 -1.60
N VAL A 230 14.34 29.54 -0.59
CA VAL A 230 14.26 30.93 -0.12
C VAL A 230 15.59 31.41 0.46
N GLY A 231 16.25 30.57 1.27
CA GLY A 231 17.57 30.87 1.84
C GLY A 231 18.64 31.09 0.78
N LEU A 232 18.72 30.21 -0.23
CA LEU A 232 19.64 30.34 -1.37
C LEU A 232 19.32 31.58 -2.23
N GLY A 233 18.04 31.90 -2.43
CA GLY A 233 17.61 33.10 -3.14
C GLY A 233 18.04 34.39 -2.43
N LEU A 234 17.86 34.46 -1.11
CA LEU A 234 18.32 35.58 -0.29
C LEU A 234 19.84 35.69 -0.27
N TRP A 235 20.55 34.57 -0.21
CA TRP A 235 22.01 34.57 -0.25
C TRP A 235 22.56 35.05 -1.60
N LYS A 236 22.02 34.55 -2.72
CA LYS A 236 22.37 35.06 -4.06
C LYS A 236 22.08 36.56 -4.18
N ARG A 237 20.97 37.05 -3.61
CA ARG A 237 20.64 38.47 -3.59
C ARG A 237 21.65 39.28 -2.77
N GLN A 238 22.07 38.80 -1.61
CA GLN A 238 23.12 39.46 -0.82
C GLN A 238 24.49 39.44 -1.50
N VAL A 239 24.87 38.33 -2.15
CA VAL A 239 26.12 38.25 -2.90
C VAL A 239 26.09 39.21 -4.09
N LYS A 240 24.96 39.32 -4.80
CA LYS A 240 24.79 40.27 -5.89
C LYS A 240 24.88 41.73 -5.40
N VAL A 241 24.22 42.07 -4.29
CA VAL A 241 24.33 43.41 -3.67
C VAL A 241 25.76 43.70 -3.22
N ARG A 242 26.48 42.71 -2.68
CA ARG A 242 27.90 42.86 -2.31
C ARG A 242 28.80 43.01 -3.54
N GLN A 243 28.53 42.29 -4.63
CA GLN A 243 29.27 42.42 -5.89
C GLN A 243 29.01 43.78 -6.54
N GLU A 244 27.77 44.27 -6.54
CA GLU A 244 27.40 45.60 -7.03
C GLU A 244 28.05 46.71 -6.18
N ALA A 245 28.11 46.54 -4.85
CA ALA A 245 28.84 47.45 -3.97
C ALA A 245 30.35 47.41 -4.23
N TYR A 246 30.93 46.23 -4.47
CA TYR A 246 32.34 46.09 -4.83
C TYR A 246 32.68 46.70 -6.19
N SER A 247 31.81 46.56 -7.20
CA SER A 247 32.01 47.21 -8.50
C SER A 247 31.89 48.73 -8.41
N ALA A 248 30.95 49.25 -7.60
CA ALA A 248 30.83 50.70 -7.38
C ALA A 248 32.07 51.28 -6.68
N VAL A 249 32.66 50.57 -5.70
CA VAL A 249 33.92 50.96 -5.07
C VAL A 249 35.09 50.86 -6.05
N LYS A 250 35.14 49.82 -6.88
CA LYS A 250 36.19 49.67 -7.90
C LYS A 250 36.14 50.78 -8.95
N GLU A 251 34.95 51.17 -9.38
CA GLU A 251 34.74 52.26 -10.34
C GLU A 251 35.13 53.63 -9.75
N GLN A 252 34.85 53.87 -8.46
CA GLN A 252 35.34 55.07 -7.74
C GLN A 252 36.87 55.09 -7.60
N VAL A 253 37.50 53.95 -7.33
CA VAL A 253 38.97 53.85 -7.22
C VAL A 253 39.64 53.99 -8.59
N GLU A 254 39.08 53.40 -9.66
CA GLU A 254 39.59 53.58 -11.03
C GLU A 254 39.44 55.03 -11.50
N GLN A 255 38.36 55.74 -11.14
CA GLN A 255 38.23 57.18 -11.39
C GLN A 255 39.26 58.00 -10.60
N GLN A 256 39.56 57.66 -9.35
CA GLN A 256 40.56 58.38 -8.55
C GLN A 256 42.01 58.11 -8.99
N ILE A 257 42.32 56.91 -9.51
CA ILE A 257 43.65 56.55 -10.00
C ILE A 257 43.87 56.95 -11.47
N GLY A 258 42.79 57.04 -12.27
CA GLY A 258 42.84 57.55 -13.66
C GLY A 258 42.91 59.07 -13.76
N ALA A 259 42.28 59.80 -12.83
CA ALA A 259 42.23 61.26 -12.81
C ALA A 259 43.57 62.02 -12.65
N PRO A 260 44.67 61.50 -12.06
CA PRO A 260 45.91 62.27 -11.91
C PRO A 260 46.72 62.37 -13.21
N ARG A 261 46.49 61.51 -14.22
CA ARG A 261 47.29 61.52 -15.46
C ARG A 261 46.78 62.52 -16.51
N ASP A 262 45.47 62.76 -16.56
CA ASP A 262 44.89 63.69 -17.54
C ASP A 262 44.87 65.14 -17.04
N THR A 263 44.81 65.36 -15.72
CA THR A 263 44.94 66.70 -15.13
C THR A 263 46.39 67.22 -15.19
N GLN A 264 47.41 66.36 -15.03
CA GLN A 264 48.82 66.78 -15.20
C GLN A 264 49.17 67.13 -16.65
N LYS A 265 48.67 66.38 -17.64
CA LYS A 265 48.86 66.73 -19.06
C LYS A 265 48.13 68.01 -19.46
N ALA A 266 46.91 68.23 -18.95
CA ALA A 266 46.18 69.47 -19.20
C ALA A 266 46.85 70.69 -18.55
N SER A 267 47.39 70.56 -17.33
CA SER A 267 48.11 71.64 -16.66
C SER A 267 49.45 71.99 -17.33
N ASP A 268 50.18 70.99 -17.84
CA ASP A 268 51.45 71.23 -18.53
C ASP A 268 51.25 71.85 -19.93
N VAL A 269 50.16 71.53 -20.63
CA VAL A 269 49.81 72.17 -21.91
C VAL A 269 49.39 73.62 -21.71
N ASN A 270 48.57 73.92 -20.69
CA ASN A 270 48.18 75.31 -20.40
C ASN A 270 49.36 76.17 -19.93
N ARG A 271 50.29 75.59 -19.16
CA ARG A 271 51.52 76.29 -18.72
C ARG A 271 52.48 76.59 -19.87
N LYS A 272 52.55 75.75 -20.90
CA LYS A 272 53.30 76.04 -22.14
C LYS A 272 52.66 77.15 -22.95
N ARG A 273 51.33 77.14 -23.14
CA ARG A 273 50.62 78.21 -23.87
C ARG A 273 50.73 79.58 -23.20
N GLN A 274 50.64 79.65 -21.87
CA GLN A 274 50.84 80.91 -21.14
C GLN A 274 52.28 81.45 -21.26
N ARG A 275 53.28 80.56 -21.30
CA ARG A 275 54.66 80.98 -21.57
C ARG A 275 54.80 81.52 -22.98
N GLU A 276 54.26 80.84 -23.99
CA GLU A 276 54.30 81.29 -25.39
C GLU A 276 53.59 82.63 -25.61
N GLN A 277 52.46 82.89 -24.93
CA GLN A 277 51.78 84.19 -24.99
C GLN A 277 52.59 85.32 -24.31
N SER A 278 53.27 85.05 -23.18
CA SER A 278 54.11 86.06 -22.50
C SER A 278 55.37 86.47 -23.28
N TRP A 279 55.80 85.66 -24.26
CA TRP A 279 56.92 85.97 -25.15
C TRP A 279 56.49 86.79 -26.38
N LEU A 280 55.19 86.87 -26.68
CA LEU A 280 54.65 87.63 -27.83
C LEU A 280 54.19 89.05 -27.46
N GLU A 281 54.16 89.40 -26.17
CA GLU A 281 53.79 90.74 -25.65
C GLU A 281 55.01 91.54 -25.12
N ARG A 282 56.23 91.21 -25.55
CA ARG A 282 57.44 92.05 -25.38
C ARG A 282 58.13 92.25 -26.72
#